data_AF-A0A429ZLX3-F1
#
_entry.id   AF-A0A429ZLX3-F1
#
_cell.length_a   1.000
_cell.length_b   1.000
_cell.length_c   1.000
_cell.angle_alpha   90.00
_cell.angle_beta   90.00
_cell.angle_gamma   90.00
#
_symmetry.space_group_name_H-M   'P 1'
#
loop_
_entity.id
_entity.type
_entity.pdbx_description
1 polymer ?
#
loop_
_entity_poly.entity_id
_entity_poly.type
_entity_poly.pdbx_seq_one_letter_code
_entity_poly.pdbx_strand_id
1 'polypeptide(L)'
;MLILLFVLGFAIMPYVLFQLLVFTLIKCYEKTSWGSSLAKRVGQKQPPKVQLLELLSLTLLSSFGLWQVLKYYLFSGAYFWYVILTAGLILVVYIAPLAAIKAPFLEASQEPWGFFKKLYWQLVTTFTFMWGLVLILDQEAKIYSDESGSTYQTGSLLLKKLGGMALLLVVSYLLVTLSAKFYLSAKKNPRRG
;
A
#
# COMPACT_ATOMS: atom_id res chain seq x y z
N MET A 1 14.46 14.89 17.86
CA MET A 1 13.45 15.80 17.25
C MET A 1 13.43 15.72 15.71
N LEU A 2 14.58 15.83 15.03
CA LEU A 2 14.66 15.76 13.56
C LEU A 2 14.20 14.41 12.96
N ILE A 3 14.58 13.29 13.57
CA ILE A 3 14.16 11.93 13.14
C ILE A 3 12.65 11.76 13.28
N LEU A 4 12.06 12.30 14.35
CA LEU A 4 10.61 12.23 14.59
C LEU A 4 9.85 13.05 13.54
N LEU A 5 10.35 14.24 13.18
CA LEU A 5 9.81 15.06 12.09
C LEU A 5 9.98 14.38 10.72
N PHE A 6 11.07 13.65 10.51
CA PHE A 6 11.31 12.91 9.26
C PHE A 6 10.36 11.71 9.12
N VAL A 7 10.16 10.94 10.19
CA VAL A 7 9.20 9.82 10.25
C VAL A 7 7.76 10.33 10.14
N LEU A 8 7.42 11.41 10.84
CA LEU A 8 6.10 12.06 10.71
C LEU A 8 5.90 12.61 9.29
N GLY A 9 6.91 13.24 8.69
CA GLY A 9 6.84 13.71 7.30
C GLY A 9 6.62 12.56 6.31
N PHE A 10 7.37 11.46 6.45
CA PHE A 10 7.26 10.28 5.60
C PHE A 10 5.97 9.47 5.80
N ALA A 11 5.30 9.57 6.95
CA ALA A 11 4.01 8.92 7.18
C ALA A 11 2.82 9.84 6.83
N ILE A 12 2.91 11.12 7.18
CA ILE A 12 1.83 12.11 6.97
C ILE A 12 1.74 12.52 5.51
N MET A 13 2.86 12.74 4.81
CA MET A 13 2.81 13.19 3.42
C MET A 13 2.13 12.16 2.50
N PRO A 14 2.48 10.85 2.51
CA PRO A 14 1.78 9.90 1.68
C PRO A 14 0.34 9.65 2.15
N TYR A 15 0.05 9.83 3.45
CA TYR A 15 -1.33 9.81 3.96
C TYR A 15 -2.19 10.92 3.35
N VAL A 16 -1.69 12.17 3.35
CA VAL A 16 -2.39 13.33 2.78
C VAL A 16 -2.56 13.16 1.26
N LEU A 17 -1.51 12.70 0.57
CA LEU A 17 -1.58 12.39 -0.87
C LEU A 17 -2.63 11.32 -1.16
N PHE A 18 -2.68 10.24 -0.37
CA PHE A 18 -3.68 9.19 -0.53
C PHE A 18 -5.11 9.73 -0.36
N GLN A 19 -5.35 10.53 0.68
CA GLN A 19 -6.66 11.16 0.90
C GLN A 19 -7.08 12.05 -0.27
N LEU A 20 -6.14 12.84 -0.78
CA LEU A 20 -6.37 13.72 -1.93
C LEU A 20 -6.70 12.90 -3.19
N LEU A 21 -5.97 11.80 -3.45
CA LEU A 21 -6.23 10.90 -4.58
C LEU A 21 -7.57 10.18 -4.46
N VAL A 22 -7.93 9.69 -3.27
CA VAL A 22 -9.25 9.08 -3.06
C VAL A 22 -10.36 10.10 -3.29
N PHE A 23 -10.20 11.32 -2.80
CA PHE A 23 -11.17 12.40 -2.99
C PHE A 23 -11.32 12.79 -4.47
N THR A 24 -10.22 12.91 -5.22
CA THR A 24 -10.29 13.21 -6.66
C THR A 24 -10.94 12.08 -7.46
N LEU A 25 -10.64 10.82 -7.13
CA LEU A 25 -11.29 9.66 -7.73
C LEU A 25 -12.80 9.64 -7.44
N ILE A 26 -13.22 9.89 -6.21
CA ILE A 26 -14.65 9.97 -5.85
C ILE A 26 -15.35 11.06 -6.64
N LYS A 27 -14.77 12.27 -6.72
CA LYS A 27 -15.32 13.35 -7.55
C LYS A 27 -15.40 12.98 -9.03
N CYS A 28 -14.44 12.21 -9.54
CA CYS A 28 -14.47 11.70 -10.91
C CYS A 28 -15.63 10.71 -11.12
N TYR A 29 -15.88 9.83 -10.16
CA TYR A 29 -17.01 8.89 -10.18
C TYR A 29 -18.37 9.57 -10.14
N GLU A 30 -18.48 10.71 -9.46
CA GLU A 30 -19.71 11.51 -9.39
C GLU A 30 -19.99 12.29 -10.68
N LYS A 31 -18.95 12.89 -11.28
CA LYS A 31 -19.10 13.78 -12.43
C LYS A 31 -19.25 13.07 -13.77
N THR A 32 -18.77 11.83 -13.89
CA THR A 32 -18.71 11.14 -15.18
C THR A 32 -19.51 9.85 -15.20
N SER A 33 -20.25 9.61 -16.29
CA SER A 33 -21.01 8.37 -16.49
C SER A 33 -20.09 7.15 -16.49
N TRP A 34 -18.93 7.26 -17.15
CA TRP A 34 -17.88 6.24 -17.16
C TRP A 34 -17.32 5.95 -15.77
N GLY A 35 -16.96 6.99 -15.00
CA GLY A 35 -16.44 6.83 -13.64
C GLY A 35 -17.44 6.14 -12.71
N SER A 36 -18.72 6.51 -12.77
CA SER A 36 -19.76 5.85 -11.99
C SER A 36 -19.94 4.37 -12.36
N SER A 37 -19.79 4.02 -13.64
CA SER A 37 -19.83 2.63 -14.13
C SER A 37 -18.63 1.83 -13.65
N LEU A 38 -17.43 2.42 -13.70
CA LEU A 38 -16.21 1.82 -13.19
C LEU A 38 -16.29 1.56 -11.68
N ALA A 39 -16.78 2.54 -10.91
CA ALA A 39 -16.96 2.37 -9.47
C ALA A 39 -17.96 1.26 -9.13
N LYS A 40 -19.06 1.13 -9.90
CA LYS A 40 -19.99 -0.01 -9.76
C LYS A 40 -19.31 -1.33 -10.10
N ARG A 41 -18.55 -1.39 -11.19
CA ARG A 41 -17.85 -2.61 -11.61
C ARG A 41 -16.86 -3.06 -10.56
N VAL A 42 -15.98 -2.19 -10.09
CA VAL A 42 -14.88 -2.56 -9.17
C VAL A 42 -15.35 -2.66 -7.71
N GLY A 43 -16.25 -1.77 -7.28
CA GLY A 43 -16.68 -1.68 -5.89
C GLY A 43 -17.72 -2.72 -5.47
N GLN A 44 -18.40 -3.38 -6.42
CA GLN A 44 -19.30 -4.49 -6.12
C GLN A 44 -18.55 -5.80 -5.85
N LYS A 45 -19.26 -6.75 -5.22
CA LYS A 45 -18.71 -8.08 -4.97
C LYS A 45 -18.46 -8.78 -6.29
N GLN A 46 -17.20 -9.06 -6.58
CA GLN A 46 -16.77 -9.76 -7.79
C GLN A 46 -17.18 -11.24 -7.74
N PRO A 47 -17.36 -11.89 -8.90
CA PRO A 47 -17.55 -13.33 -8.96
C PRO A 47 -16.30 -14.06 -8.41
N PRO A 48 -16.45 -15.27 -7.81
CA PRO A 48 -15.36 -15.98 -7.14
C PRO A 48 -14.12 -16.20 -8.01
N LYS A 49 -14.31 -16.44 -9.32
CA LYS A 49 -13.19 -16.62 -10.27
C LYS A 49 -12.33 -15.36 -10.40
N VAL A 50 -12.96 -14.18 -10.42
CA VAL A 50 -12.23 -12.89 -10.50
C VAL A 50 -11.55 -12.59 -9.18
N GLN A 51 -12.20 -12.86 -8.04
CA GLN A 51 -11.58 -12.71 -6.72
C GLN A 51 -10.34 -13.59 -6.56
N LEU A 52 -10.37 -14.82 -7.09
CA LEU A 52 -9.22 -15.72 -7.07
C LEU A 52 -8.06 -15.17 -7.92
N LEU A 53 -8.34 -14.65 -9.11
CA LEU A 53 -7.32 -14.02 -9.95
C LEU A 53 -6.71 -12.79 -9.27
N GLU A 54 -7.54 -11.91 -8.71
CA GLU A 54 -7.07 -10.74 -7.96
C GLU A 54 -6.23 -11.16 -6.75
N LEU A 55 -6.65 -12.18 -5.99
CA LEU A 55 -5.89 -12.75 -4.88
C LEU A 55 -4.52 -13.23 -5.35
N LEU A 56 -4.45 -14.03 -6.42
CA LEU A 56 -3.20 -14.57 -6.94
C LEU A 56 -2.28 -13.45 -7.43
N SER A 57 -2.80 -12.51 -8.23
CA SER A 57 -2.02 -11.38 -8.74
C SER A 57 -1.48 -10.51 -7.61
N LEU A 58 -2.31 -10.14 -6.63
CA LEU A 58 -1.89 -9.35 -5.48
C LEU A 58 -0.88 -10.10 -4.61
N THR A 59 -1.05 -11.41 -4.44
CA THR A 59 -0.10 -12.24 -3.69
C THR A 59 1.26 -12.26 -4.35
N LEU A 60 1.31 -12.49 -5.67
CA LEU A 60 2.56 -12.50 -6.43
C LEU A 60 3.27 -11.14 -6.38
N LEU A 61 2.54 -10.06 -6.69
CA LEU A 61 3.10 -8.70 -6.73
C LEU A 61 3.54 -8.23 -5.34
N SER A 62 2.70 -8.42 -4.32
CA SER A 62 3.00 -7.97 -2.95
C SER A 62 4.14 -8.78 -2.35
N SER A 63 4.19 -10.10 -2.58
CA SER A 63 5.26 -10.95 -2.05
C SER A 63 6.58 -10.67 -2.77
N PHE A 64 6.57 -10.47 -4.09
CA PHE A 64 7.78 -10.11 -4.83
C PHE A 64 8.32 -8.73 -4.41
N GLY A 65 7.44 -7.73 -4.33
CA GLY A 65 7.81 -6.40 -3.86
C GLY A 65 8.33 -6.41 -2.42
N LEU A 66 7.64 -7.11 -1.51
CA LEU A 66 8.09 -7.29 -0.13
C LEU A 66 9.43 -8.00 -0.07
N TRP A 67 9.64 -9.06 -0.86
CA TRP A 67 10.92 -9.77 -0.88
C TRP A 67 12.07 -8.83 -1.25
N GLN A 68 11.89 -7.93 -2.23
CA GLN A 68 12.89 -6.90 -2.52
C GLN A 68 13.08 -5.93 -1.35
N VAL A 69 12.00 -5.47 -0.71
CA VAL A 69 12.10 -4.58 0.47
C VAL A 69 12.93 -5.24 1.58
N LEU A 70 12.60 -6.48 1.95
CA LEU A 70 13.30 -7.19 3.02
C LEU A 70 14.77 -7.42 2.66
N LYS A 71 15.04 -7.80 1.40
CA LYS A 71 16.40 -8.07 0.93
C LYS A 71 17.30 -6.83 1.00
N TYR A 72 16.80 -5.66 0.59
CA TYR A 72 17.61 -4.44 0.53
C TYR A 72 17.61 -3.63 1.83
N TYR A 73 16.54 -3.69 2.63
CA TYR A 73 16.36 -2.76 3.74
C TYR A 73 16.24 -3.41 5.12
N LEU A 74 15.72 -4.63 5.27
CA LEU A 74 15.54 -5.21 6.61
C LEU A 74 16.90 -5.41 7.32
N PHE A 75 17.88 -5.92 6.60
CA PHE A 75 19.23 -6.21 7.13
C PHE A 75 20.23 -5.07 6.91
N SER A 76 19.82 -3.91 6.38
CA SER A 76 20.71 -2.76 6.44
C SER A 76 20.79 -2.34 7.92
N GLY A 77 22.01 -2.25 8.46
CA GLY A 77 22.21 -2.20 9.91
C GLY A 77 21.28 -1.24 10.67
N ALA A 78 21.14 0.00 10.20
CA ALA A 78 20.25 0.98 10.84
C ALA A 78 18.78 0.51 10.93
N TYR A 79 18.22 -0.04 9.86
CA TYR A 79 16.84 -0.50 9.84
C TYR A 79 16.61 -1.77 10.68
N PHE A 80 17.59 -2.68 10.72
CA PHE A 80 17.53 -3.85 11.60
C PHE A 80 17.47 -3.43 13.07
N TRP A 81 18.36 -2.54 13.48
CA TRP A 81 18.38 -2.00 14.85
C TRP A 81 17.09 -1.24 15.19
N TYR A 82 16.52 -0.49 14.25
CA TYR A 82 15.21 0.16 14.46
C TYR A 82 14.09 -0.85 14.75
N VAL A 83 14.08 -2.01 14.08
CA VAL A 83 13.09 -3.06 14.36
C VAL A 83 13.26 -3.60 15.78
N ILE A 84 14.49 -3.90 16.21
CA ILE A 84 14.76 -4.39 17.58
C ILE A 84 14.41 -3.34 18.64
N LEU A 85 14.87 -2.10 18.46
CA LEU A 85 14.67 -1.00 19.42
C LEU A 85 13.20 -0.61 19.57
N THR A 86 12.35 -0.92 18.58
CA THR A 86 10.89 -0.73 18.65
C THR A 86 10.13 -2.00 19.07
N ALA A 87 10.83 -3.01 19.59
CA ALA A 87 10.24 -4.31 19.96
C ALA A 87 9.41 -4.94 18.82
N GLY A 88 9.84 -4.75 17.57
CA GLY A 88 9.18 -5.29 16.38
C GLY A 88 7.99 -4.47 15.87
N LEU A 89 7.62 -3.34 16.49
CA LEU A 89 6.50 -2.51 16.02
C LEU A 89 6.70 -2.00 14.59
N ILE A 90 7.94 -1.67 14.21
CA ILE A 90 8.26 -1.24 12.84
C ILE A 90 8.08 -2.37 11.80
N LEU A 91 8.07 -3.65 12.21
CA LEU A 91 7.82 -4.77 11.30
C LEU A 91 6.46 -4.64 10.60
N VAL A 92 5.48 -3.98 11.23
CA VAL A 92 4.16 -3.69 10.63
C VAL A 92 4.30 -2.87 9.34
N VAL A 93 5.25 -1.94 9.29
CA VAL A 93 5.54 -1.11 8.10
C VAL A 93 6.09 -1.97 6.97
N TYR A 94 6.94 -2.95 7.30
CA TYR A 94 7.51 -3.88 6.31
C TYR A 94 6.44 -4.79 5.72
N ILE A 95 5.58 -5.39 6.54
CA ILE A 95 4.59 -6.38 6.08
C ILE A 95 3.30 -5.76 5.51
N ALA A 96 3.16 -4.44 5.57
CA ALA A 96 2.00 -3.71 5.06
C ALA A 96 1.56 -4.12 3.63
N PRO A 97 2.47 -4.36 2.66
CA PRO A 97 2.08 -4.82 1.33
C PRO A 97 1.24 -6.11 1.33
N LEU A 98 1.47 -7.04 2.26
CA LEU A 98 0.70 -8.30 2.33
C LEU A 98 -0.75 -8.08 2.75
N ALA A 99 -1.04 -7.01 3.51
CA ALA A 99 -2.41 -6.67 3.86
C ALA A 99 -3.26 -6.32 2.61
N ALA A 100 -2.64 -5.86 1.52
CA ALA A 100 -3.30 -5.56 0.26
C ALA A 100 -4.04 -6.77 -0.33
N ILE A 101 -3.54 -7.98 -0.06
CA ILE A 101 -4.12 -9.25 -0.54
C ILE A 101 -5.57 -9.45 -0.05
N LYS A 102 -5.95 -8.81 1.06
CA LYS A 102 -7.31 -8.89 1.62
C LYS A 102 -8.30 -7.95 0.92
N ALA A 103 -7.84 -7.01 0.08
CA ALA A 103 -8.69 -5.99 -0.54
C ALA A 103 -9.82 -6.52 -1.46
N PRO A 104 -9.63 -7.60 -2.24
CA PRO A 104 -10.68 -8.21 -3.06
C PRO A 104 -11.90 -8.66 -2.24
N PHE A 105 -11.66 -9.14 -1.01
CA PHE A 105 -12.68 -9.69 -0.12
C PHE A 105 -13.42 -8.64 0.69
N LEU A 106 -13.01 -7.37 0.60
CA LEU A 106 -13.73 -6.28 1.27
C LEU A 106 -15.08 -6.08 0.62
N GLU A 107 -16.15 -6.20 1.37
CA GLU A 107 -17.47 -5.87 0.86
C GLU A 107 -17.75 -4.38 1.02
N ALA A 108 -18.45 -3.80 0.04
CA ALA A 108 -19.07 -2.49 0.18
C ALA A 108 -20.26 -2.63 1.15
N SER A 109 -19.98 -2.44 2.44
CA SER A 109 -20.97 -2.51 3.52
C SER A 109 -22.06 -1.47 3.34
N GLN A 110 -23.28 -1.81 3.80
CA GLN A 110 -24.39 -0.86 3.91
C GLN A 110 -24.10 0.25 4.91
N GLU A 111 -23.27 -0.05 5.92
CA GLU A 111 -22.78 0.93 6.87
C GLU A 111 -21.50 1.61 6.36
N PRO A 112 -21.34 2.92 6.63
CA PRO A 112 -20.09 3.61 6.33
C PRO A 112 -18.95 2.97 7.12
N TRP A 113 -17.79 2.84 6.48
CA TRP A 113 -16.63 2.26 7.15
C TRP A 113 -16.25 3.08 8.39
N GLY A 114 -16.13 2.40 9.54
CA GLY A 114 -15.64 3.01 10.77
C GLY A 114 -14.23 3.60 10.62
N PHE A 115 -13.92 4.56 11.48
CA PHE A 115 -12.63 5.28 11.47
C PHE A 115 -11.43 4.34 11.43
N PHE A 116 -11.39 3.32 12.29
CA PHE A 116 -10.28 2.37 12.36
C PHE A 116 -10.08 1.56 11.07
N LYS A 117 -11.17 1.16 10.41
CA LYS A 117 -11.09 0.44 9.13
C LYS A 117 -10.51 1.34 8.03
N LYS A 118 -10.94 2.61 7.97
CA LYS A 118 -10.38 3.60 7.05
C LYS A 118 -8.90 3.83 7.31
N LEU A 119 -8.53 4.06 8.58
CA LEU A 119 -7.15 4.29 8.99
C LEU A 119 -6.25 3.09 8.66
N TYR A 120 -6.70 1.87 8.93
CA TYR A 120 -5.97 0.65 8.58
C TYR A 120 -5.63 0.58 7.09
N TRP A 121 -6.64 0.72 6.22
CA TRP A 121 -6.42 0.64 4.77
C TRP A 121 -5.58 1.80 4.24
N GLN A 122 -5.68 2.98 4.86
CA GLN A 122 -4.82 4.12 4.57
C GLN A 122 -3.36 3.85 4.91
N LEU A 123 -3.07 3.31 6.09
CA LEU A 123 -1.71 2.95 6.49
C LEU A 123 -1.14 1.87 5.57
N VAL A 124 -1.93 0.84 5.24
CA VAL A 124 -1.53 -0.21 4.29
C VAL A 124 -1.12 0.39 2.95
N THR A 125 -1.96 1.24 2.34
CA THR A 125 -1.64 1.84 1.05
C THR A 125 -0.45 2.79 1.13
N THR A 126 -0.38 3.60 2.19
CA THR A 126 0.71 4.58 2.43
C THR A 126 2.07 3.87 2.53
N PHE A 127 2.19 2.85 3.39
CA PHE A 127 3.45 2.14 3.56
C PHE A 127 3.83 1.32 2.32
N THR A 128 2.85 0.73 1.63
CA THR A 128 3.10 0.03 0.36
C THR A 128 3.62 1.00 -0.71
N PHE A 129 3.04 2.20 -0.80
CA PHE A 129 3.50 3.25 -1.71
C PHE A 129 4.90 3.76 -1.38
N MET A 130 5.15 4.02 -0.09
CA MET A 130 6.47 4.41 0.39
C MET A 130 7.53 3.39 -0.03
N TRP A 131 7.29 2.10 0.20
CA TRP A 131 8.22 1.05 -0.21
C TRP A 131 8.40 0.96 -1.72
N GLY A 132 7.32 1.12 -2.49
CA GLY A 132 7.38 1.20 -3.95
C GLY A 132 8.29 2.33 -4.44
N LEU A 133 8.15 3.52 -3.85
CA LEU A 133 8.99 4.67 -4.16
C LEU A 133 10.44 4.46 -3.73
N VAL A 134 10.68 3.98 -2.50
CA VAL A 134 12.03 3.74 -1.98
C VAL A 134 12.79 2.78 -2.89
N LEU A 135 12.17 1.66 -3.31
CA LEU A 135 12.79 0.70 -4.23
C LEU A 135 13.14 1.28 -5.62
N ILE A 136 12.37 2.26 -6.11
CA ILE A 136 12.57 2.87 -7.43
C ILE A 136 13.60 4.01 -7.39
N LEU A 137 13.50 4.86 -6.37
CA LEU A 137 14.30 6.08 -6.24
C LEU A 137 15.72 5.78 -5.76
N ASP A 138 15.88 4.78 -4.89
CA ASP A 138 17.19 4.38 -4.38
C ASP A 138 18.00 3.66 -5.47
N GLN A 139 19.01 4.36 -5.98
CA GLN A 139 19.91 3.87 -7.02
C GLN A 139 20.98 2.90 -6.50
N GLU A 140 21.13 2.74 -5.18
CA GLU A 140 22.10 1.82 -4.63
C GLU A 140 21.57 0.39 -4.64
N ALA A 141 22.33 -0.54 -5.22
CA ALA A 141 21.99 -1.96 -5.23
C ALA A 141 22.75 -2.76 -4.14
N LYS A 142 23.10 -2.12 -3.02
CA LYS A 142 23.81 -2.78 -1.92
C LYS A 142 22.85 -3.63 -1.10
N ILE A 143 23.20 -4.89 -0.90
CA ILE A 143 22.52 -5.83 -0.01
C ILE A 143 23.50 -6.11 1.12
N TYR A 144 23.19 -5.63 2.31
CA TYR A 144 24.01 -5.85 3.48
C TYR A 144 23.89 -7.30 3.95
N SER A 145 25.02 -7.92 4.27
CA SER A 145 25.12 -9.30 4.73
C SER A 145 25.14 -9.44 6.24
N ASP A 146 25.24 -8.33 6.97
CA ASP A 146 25.28 -8.29 8.43
C ASP A 146 24.48 -7.11 8.99
N GLU A 147 24.19 -7.17 10.30
CA GLU A 147 23.48 -6.13 11.05
C GLU A 147 24.35 -4.89 11.32
N SER A 148 25.66 -4.97 11.05
CA SER A 148 26.59 -3.85 11.23
C SER A 148 26.58 -2.87 10.05
N GLY A 149 26.03 -3.30 8.90
CA GLY A 149 26.04 -2.54 7.66
C GLY A 149 27.44 -2.40 7.04
N SER A 150 28.41 -3.23 7.44
CA SER A 150 29.80 -3.12 7.00
C SER A 150 30.10 -4.01 5.81
N THR A 151 29.57 -5.24 5.79
CA THR A 151 29.69 -6.15 4.65
C THR A 151 28.47 -6.05 3.74
N TYR A 152 28.72 -5.96 2.42
CA TYR A 152 27.67 -5.92 1.42
C TYR A 152 28.04 -6.71 0.17
N GLN A 153 27.00 -7.22 -0.50
CA GLN A 153 27.05 -7.75 -1.85
C GLN A 153 26.23 -6.88 -2.79
N THR A 154 26.59 -6.84 -4.06
CA THR A 154 25.84 -6.09 -5.08
C THR A 154 24.69 -6.93 -5.61
N GLY A 155 23.47 -6.44 -5.42
CA GLY A 155 22.25 -7.01 -5.98
C GLY A 155 21.94 -6.51 -7.39
N SER A 156 20.84 -7.01 -7.96
CA SER A 156 20.33 -6.52 -9.25
C SER A 156 19.44 -5.29 -9.03
N LEU A 157 19.90 -4.13 -9.54
CA LEU A 157 19.13 -2.89 -9.54
C LEU A 157 17.83 -3.04 -10.35
N LEU A 158 17.85 -3.81 -11.44
CA LEU A 158 16.67 -4.07 -12.26
C LEU A 158 15.59 -4.80 -11.45
N LEU A 159 15.95 -5.89 -10.75
CA LEU A 159 15.00 -6.63 -9.92
C LEU A 159 14.45 -5.79 -8.77
N LYS A 160 15.29 -4.93 -8.18
CA LYS A 160 14.87 -3.97 -7.15
C LYS A 160 13.79 -3.02 -7.67
N LYS A 161 14.04 -2.38 -8.82
CA LYS A 161 13.10 -1.45 -9.47
C LYS A 161 11.81 -2.16 -9.89
N LEU A 162 11.88 -3.38 -10.42
CA LEU A 162 10.70 -4.18 -10.74
C LEU A 162 9.87 -4.51 -9.49
N GLY A 163 10.52 -4.79 -8.35
CA GLY A 163 9.83 -4.95 -7.07
C GLY A 163 9.10 -3.69 -6.65
N GLY A 164 9.73 -2.52 -6.81
CA GLY A 164 9.09 -1.23 -6.56
C GLY A 164 7.89 -0.99 -7.46
N MET A 165 7.99 -1.28 -8.76
CA MET A 165 6.88 -1.18 -9.71
C MET A 165 5.73 -2.13 -9.34
N ALA A 166 6.03 -3.36 -8.89
CA ALA A 166 5.03 -4.30 -8.42
C ALA A 166 4.23 -3.71 -7.23
N LEU A 167 4.90 -3.08 -6.27
CA LEU A 167 4.22 -2.40 -5.15
C LEU A 167 3.39 -1.19 -5.61
N LEU A 168 3.86 -0.42 -6.58
CA LEU A 168 3.08 0.70 -7.15
C LEU A 168 1.81 0.23 -7.89
N LEU A 169 1.87 -0.93 -8.56
CA LEU A 169 0.68 -1.55 -9.16
C LEU A 169 -0.32 -1.98 -8.07
N VAL A 170 0.17 -2.59 -6.98
CA VAL A 170 -0.67 -2.95 -5.82
C VAL A 170 -1.35 -1.70 -5.23
N VAL A 171 -0.61 -0.60 -5.05
CA VAL A 171 -1.14 0.68 -4.56
C VAL A 171 -2.22 1.23 -5.49
N SER A 172 -1.98 1.19 -6.80
CA SER A 172 -2.93 1.67 -7.80
C SER A 172 -4.23 0.86 -7.76
N TYR A 173 -4.13 -0.46 -7.65
CA TYR A 173 -5.28 -1.34 -7.44
C TYR A 173 -6.02 -1.00 -6.14
N LEU A 174 -5.31 -0.82 -5.02
CA LEU A 174 -5.92 -0.45 -3.74
C LEU A 174 -6.64 0.90 -3.82
N LEU A 175 -6.03 1.92 -4.43
CA LEU A 175 -6.61 3.25 -4.59
C LEU A 175 -7.96 3.19 -5.32
N VAL A 176 -8.00 2.51 -6.47
CA VAL A 176 -9.24 2.38 -7.27
C VAL A 176 -10.28 1.55 -6.52
N THR A 177 -9.87 0.42 -5.94
CA THR A 177 -10.80 -0.50 -5.27
C THR A 177 -11.41 0.11 -4.02
N LEU A 178 -10.60 0.75 -3.18
CA LEU A 178 -11.05 1.38 -1.95
C LEU A 178 -11.91 2.62 -2.23
N SER A 179 -11.50 3.49 -3.16
CA SER A 179 -12.29 4.67 -3.54
C SER A 179 -13.65 4.28 -4.13
N ALA A 180 -13.72 3.25 -4.98
CA ALA A 180 -14.97 2.72 -5.51
C ALA A 180 -15.88 2.18 -4.40
N LYS A 181 -15.33 1.43 -3.43
CA LYS A 181 -16.09 0.90 -2.28
C LYS A 181 -16.57 2.03 -1.36
N PHE A 182 -15.78 3.08 -1.14
CA PHE A 182 -16.19 4.27 -0.39
C PHE A 182 -17.33 5.01 -1.09
N TYR A 183 -17.21 5.25 -2.40
CA TYR A 183 -18.26 5.88 -3.20
C TYR A 183 -19.59 5.11 -3.13
N LEU A 184 -19.55 3.79 -3.32
CA LEU A 184 -20.76 2.96 -3.27
C LEU A 184 -21.38 2.89 -1.87
N SER A 185 -20.56 2.86 -0.81
CA SER A 185 -21.05 2.87 0.57
C SER A 185 -21.75 4.18 0.90
N ALA A 186 -21.20 5.33 0.49
CA ALA A 186 -21.82 6.64 0.65
C ALA A 186 -23.15 6.75 -0.12
N LYS A 187 -23.20 6.27 -1.37
CA LYS A 187 -24.41 6.32 -2.20
C LYS A 187 -25.56 5.45 -1.68
N LYS A 188 -25.26 4.33 -1.01
CA LYS A 188 -26.27 3.47 -0.38
C LYS A 188 -26.89 4.08 0.88
N ASN A 189 -26.28 5.11 1.48
CA ASN A 189 -26.71 5.68 2.75
C ASN A 189 -26.81 7.22 2.70
N PRO A 190 -27.77 7.79 1.95
CA PRO A 190 -27.85 9.23 1.68
C PRO A 190 -28.27 10.10 2.89
N ARG A 191 -28.53 9.52 4.07
CA ARG A 191 -29.17 10.23 5.20
C ARG A 191 -28.22 10.97 6.15
N ARG A 192 -26.92 11.05 5.89
CA ARG A 192 -25.95 11.79 6.73
C ARG A 192 -24.80 12.40 5.91
N GLY A 193 -25.16 13.18 4.89
CA GLY A 193 -24.25 14.10 4.20
C GLY A 193 -24.32 15.49 4.84
#